data_AF-A0A7K4CJZ1-F1
#
_entry.id   AF-A0A7K4CJZ1-F1
#
_cell.length_a   1.000
_cell.length_b   1.000
_cell.length_c   1.000
_cell.angle_alpha   90.00
_cell.angle_beta   90.00
_cell.angle_gamma   90.00
#
_symmetry.space_group_name_H-M   'P 1'
#
loop_
_entity.id
_entity.type
_entity.pdbx_description
1 polymer ?
#
loop_
_entity_poly.entity_id
_entity_poly.type
_entity_poly.pdbx_seq_one_letter_code
_entity_poly.pdbx_strand_id
1 'polypeptide(L)'
;PEPLRTGKGLVGFGIVSEEKVAEKMFEKMPHLEMGAIQQIHLYPLEKAEQLPDLVVVEDEVEKLMWIILAYLHAQGGERVYSSTAVLQATCVDSTVIPYLEKRLNFSFGCYGCRDATDMGPGEAILGFPVSCLPDIVEHLEYLNKKALPHSRGKHAFAAQKKEHEGEQASTCSSL
;
A
#
# COMPACT_ATOMS: atom_id res chain seq x y z
N PRO A 1 -6.75 -15.72 16.71
CA PRO A 1 -7.02 -15.96 18.14
C PRO A 1 -8.51 -15.92 18.43
N GLU A 2 -9.02 -16.67 19.41
CA GLU A 2 -10.46 -16.73 19.69
C GLU A 2 -11.11 -15.36 19.96
N PRO A 3 -10.51 -14.44 20.75
CA PRO A 3 -11.10 -13.12 20.97
C PRO A 3 -11.23 -12.26 19.71
N LEU A 4 -10.34 -12.45 18.73
CA LEU A 4 -10.44 -11.77 17.43
C LEU A 4 -11.59 -12.36 16.60
N ARG A 5 -11.75 -13.69 16.63
CA ARG A 5 -12.81 -14.39 15.90
C ARG A 5 -14.21 -13.99 16.38
N THR A 6 -14.39 -13.77 17.68
CA THR A 6 -15.66 -13.34 18.27
C THR A 6 -15.85 -11.82 18.29
N GLY A 7 -14.95 -11.05 17.66
CA GLY A 7 -15.03 -9.58 17.63
C GLY A 7 -14.68 -8.84 18.94
N LYS A 8 -14.79 -9.50 20.09
CA LYS A 8 -14.44 -8.98 21.42
C LYS A 8 -13.06 -8.32 21.50
N GLY A 9 -12.09 -8.87 20.79
CA GLY A 9 -10.74 -8.30 20.73
C GLY A 9 -10.75 -6.87 20.17
N LEU A 10 -11.46 -6.63 19.07
CA LEU A 10 -11.50 -5.30 18.44
C LEU A 10 -12.26 -4.27 19.28
N VAL A 11 -13.29 -4.72 20.03
CA VAL A 11 -13.96 -3.87 21.03
C VAL A 11 -13.01 -3.56 22.17
N GLY A 12 -12.30 -4.56 22.69
CA GLY A 12 -11.30 -4.38 23.75
C GLY A 12 -10.16 -3.43 23.38
N PHE A 13 -9.76 -3.41 22.10
CA PHE A 13 -8.77 -2.45 21.58
C PHE A 13 -9.34 -1.04 21.34
N GLY A 14 -10.66 -0.86 21.45
CA GLY A 14 -11.31 0.42 21.15
C GLY A 14 -11.37 0.74 19.65
N ILE A 15 -11.20 -0.26 18.78
CA ILE A 15 -11.24 -0.06 17.32
C ILE A 15 -12.69 0.05 16.81
N VAL A 16 -13.59 -0.73 17.40
CA VAL A 16 -15.02 -0.72 17.08
C VAL A 16 -15.85 -0.69 18.36
N SER A 17 -17.01 -0.04 18.30
CA SER A 17 -17.92 0.07 19.44
C SER A 17 -18.81 -1.15 19.64
N GLU A 18 -18.97 -2.00 18.61
CA GLU A 18 -19.90 -3.13 18.60
C GLU A 18 -19.23 -4.39 18.05
N GLU A 19 -19.41 -5.53 18.76
CA GLU A 19 -18.86 -6.83 18.34
C GLU A 19 -19.33 -7.23 16.94
N LYS A 20 -20.57 -6.91 16.55
CA LYS A 20 -21.11 -7.21 15.21
C LYS A 20 -20.33 -6.53 14.08
N VAL A 21 -19.80 -5.33 14.32
CA VAL A 21 -18.95 -4.65 13.33
C VAL A 21 -17.65 -5.42 13.16
N ALA A 22 -17.05 -5.85 14.28
CA ALA A 22 -15.85 -6.70 14.24
C ALA A 22 -16.10 -8.04 13.54
N GLU A 23 -17.19 -8.74 13.88
CA GLU A 23 -17.57 -10.01 13.24
C GLU A 23 -17.64 -9.87 11.72
N LYS A 24 -18.28 -8.80 11.22
CA LYS A 24 -18.36 -8.53 9.78
C LYS A 24 -17.01 -8.25 9.13
N MET A 25 -16.08 -7.62 9.84
CA MET A 25 -14.69 -7.42 9.36
C MET A 25 -13.97 -8.75 9.17
N PHE A 26 -14.18 -9.72 10.07
CA PHE A 26 -13.54 -11.03 9.99
C PHE A 26 -14.27 -12.01 9.06
N GLU A 27 -15.59 -11.93 8.93
CA GLU A 27 -16.39 -12.79 8.04
C GLU A 27 -15.92 -12.70 6.58
N LYS A 28 -15.58 -11.49 6.13
CA LYS A 28 -15.10 -11.23 4.77
C LYS A 28 -13.59 -11.28 4.62
N MET A 29 -12.86 -11.61 5.69
CA MET A 29 -11.40 -11.62 5.67
C MET A 29 -10.90 -12.79 4.80
N PRO A 30 -10.18 -12.51 3.70
CA PRO A 30 -9.49 -13.55 2.94
C PRO A 30 -8.52 -14.28 3.86
N HIS A 31 -8.53 -15.62 3.81
CA HIS A 31 -7.68 -16.45 4.63
C HIS A 31 -7.23 -17.68 3.85
N LEU A 32 -6.12 -18.25 4.29
CA LEU A 32 -5.64 -19.54 3.82
C LEU A 32 -6.31 -20.64 4.63
N GLU A 33 -6.65 -21.74 3.97
CA GLU A 33 -7.12 -22.94 4.63
C GLU A 33 -6.08 -23.45 5.63
N MET A 34 -6.54 -23.93 6.79
CA MET A 34 -5.65 -24.44 7.82
C MET A 34 -4.82 -25.60 7.28
N GLY A 35 -3.50 -25.48 7.37
CA GLY A 35 -2.55 -26.47 6.86
C GLY A 35 -2.21 -26.36 5.37
N ALA A 36 -2.78 -25.39 4.63
CA ALA A 36 -2.44 -25.16 3.23
C ALA A 36 -0.98 -24.68 3.04
N ILE A 37 -0.44 -23.96 4.02
CA ILE A 37 0.95 -23.51 4.06
C ILE A 37 1.65 -24.19 5.24
N GLN A 38 2.74 -24.90 4.96
CA GLN A 38 3.53 -25.61 5.98
C GLN A 38 4.58 -24.70 6.64
N GLN A 39 5.11 -23.73 5.90
CA GLN A 39 6.15 -22.83 6.37
C GLN A 39 6.08 -21.50 5.64
N ILE A 40 6.44 -20.43 6.33
CA ILE A 40 6.62 -19.08 5.78
C ILE A 40 8.10 -18.74 5.87
N HIS A 41 8.69 -18.34 4.75
CA HIS A 41 10.06 -17.84 4.68
C HIS A 41 9.98 -16.33 4.46
N LEU A 42 10.57 -15.55 5.38
CA LEU A 42 10.61 -14.10 5.32
C LEU A 42 12.06 -13.65 5.35
N TYR A 43 12.46 -12.90 4.32
CA TYR A 43 13.83 -12.40 4.18
C TYR A 43 13.83 -11.12 3.34
N PRO A 44 14.83 -10.25 3.51
CA PRO A 44 15.07 -9.15 2.59
C PRO A 44 15.25 -9.67 1.15
N LEU A 45 14.65 -8.99 0.17
CA LEU A 45 14.60 -9.45 -1.21
C LEU A 45 16.01 -9.69 -1.80
N GLU A 46 16.98 -8.87 -1.41
CA GLU A 46 18.38 -8.99 -1.82
C GLU A 46 19.11 -10.22 -1.25
N LYS A 47 18.51 -10.90 -0.26
CA LYS A 47 19.02 -12.15 0.34
C LYS A 47 18.23 -13.38 -0.12
N ALA A 48 17.35 -13.24 -1.12
CA ALA A 48 16.57 -14.35 -1.64
C ALA A 48 17.48 -15.43 -2.27
N GLU A 49 17.53 -16.62 -1.66
CA GLU A 49 18.22 -17.79 -2.22
C GLU A 49 17.33 -18.58 -3.18
N GLN A 50 16.01 -18.37 -3.11
CA GLN A 50 14.99 -18.99 -3.94
C GLN A 50 14.01 -17.92 -4.42
N LEU A 51 13.31 -18.18 -5.52
CA LEU A 51 12.30 -17.25 -6.03
C LEU A 51 11.13 -17.18 -5.03
N PRO A 52 10.86 -16.03 -4.38
CA PRO A 52 9.76 -15.90 -3.43
C PRO A 52 8.40 -15.96 -4.13
N ASP A 53 7.33 -16.32 -3.43
CA ASP A 53 5.98 -16.28 -4.03
C ASP A 53 5.47 -14.84 -4.27
N LEU A 54 5.84 -13.93 -3.37
CA LEU A 54 5.40 -12.54 -3.39
C LEU A 54 6.47 -11.62 -2.81
N VAL A 55 6.36 -10.34 -3.14
CA VAL A 55 7.17 -9.26 -2.58
C VAL A 55 6.24 -8.33 -1.79
N VAL A 56 6.66 -7.97 -0.59
CA VAL A 56 6.01 -6.95 0.25
C VAL A 56 6.94 -5.74 0.34
N VAL A 57 6.40 -4.55 0.14
CA VAL A 57 7.14 -3.29 0.21
C VAL A 57 6.45 -2.37 1.21
N GLU A 58 7.20 -1.97 2.24
CA GLU A 58 6.85 -0.94 3.20
C GLU A 58 7.78 0.26 2.96
N ASP A 59 7.19 1.43 2.70
CA ASP A 59 7.95 2.66 2.48
C ASP A 59 7.02 3.89 2.52
N GLU A 60 7.60 5.08 2.35
CA GLU A 60 6.89 6.33 2.13
C GLU A 60 5.93 6.25 0.94
N VAL A 61 4.76 6.85 1.12
CA VAL A 61 3.63 6.77 0.17
C VAL A 61 4.01 7.15 -1.27
N GLU A 62 4.91 8.10 -1.48
CA GLU A 62 5.32 8.52 -2.83
C GLU A 62 6.03 7.40 -3.60
N LYS A 63 6.91 6.63 -2.93
CA LYS A 63 7.63 5.53 -3.57
C LYS A 63 6.68 4.40 -3.92
N LEU A 64 5.73 4.10 -3.02
CA LEU A 64 4.67 3.11 -3.27
C LEU A 64 3.75 3.53 -4.42
N MET A 65 3.43 4.82 -4.54
CA MET A 65 2.67 5.36 -5.67
C MET A 65 3.38 5.09 -7.01
N TRP A 66 4.71 5.26 -7.08
CA TRP A 66 5.48 4.95 -8.28
C TRP A 66 5.46 3.45 -8.62
N ILE A 67 5.54 2.57 -7.61
CA ILE A 67 5.41 1.12 -7.81
C ILE A 67 4.04 0.76 -8.36
N ILE A 68 2.96 1.33 -7.80
CA ILE A 68 1.59 1.10 -8.28
C ILE A 68 1.42 1.61 -9.71
N LEU A 69 2.00 2.76 -10.07
CA LEU A 69 1.96 3.27 -11.44
C LEU A 69 2.72 2.36 -12.42
N ALA A 70 3.88 1.84 -12.00
CA ALA A 70 4.63 0.86 -12.79
C ALA A 70 3.86 -0.45 -12.99
N TYR A 71 3.21 -0.95 -11.94
CA TYR A 71 2.32 -2.09 -12.04
C TYR A 71 1.14 -1.82 -12.98
N LEU A 72 0.47 -0.66 -12.86
CA LEU A 72 -0.62 -0.25 -13.76
C LEU A 72 -0.20 -0.28 -15.23
N HIS A 73 1.01 0.21 -15.53
CA HIS A 73 1.56 0.14 -16.88
C HIS A 73 1.74 -1.31 -17.35
N ALA A 74 2.33 -2.17 -16.51
CA ALA A 74 2.49 -3.58 -16.81
C ALA A 74 1.14 -4.29 -17.07
N GLN A 75 0.06 -3.81 -16.46
CA GLN A 75 -1.31 -4.28 -16.69
C GLN A 75 -2.01 -3.59 -17.86
N GLY A 76 -1.28 -2.93 -18.77
CA GLY A 76 -1.84 -2.29 -19.96
C GLY A 76 -2.63 -1.00 -19.68
N GLY A 77 -2.45 -0.38 -18.50
CA GLY A 77 -3.12 0.85 -18.11
C GLY A 77 -4.44 0.66 -17.35
N GLU A 78 -4.82 -0.58 -17.06
CA GLU A 78 -6.04 -0.89 -16.32
C GLU A 78 -5.99 -0.37 -14.88
N ARG A 79 -7.17 -0.03 -14.33
CA ARG A 79 -7.26 0.48 -12.96
C ARG A 79 -6.76 -0.58 -11.97
N VAL A 80 -5.90 -0.16 -11.06
CA VAL A 80 -5.46 -1.01 -9.94
C VAL A 80 -6.52 -1.01 -8.87
N TYR A 81 -7.13 -2.18 -8.64
CA TYR A 81 -8.09 -2.39 -7.56
C TYR A 81 -7.36 -2.77 -6.28
N SER A 82 -7.82 -2.23 -5.14
CA SER A 82 -7.38 -2.64 -3.81
C SER A 82 -8.56 -2.93 -2.91
N SER A 83 -8.39 -3.90 -2.02
CA SER A 83 -9.31 -4.25 -0.95
C SER A 83 -8.57 -4.17 0.38
N THR A 84 -9.19 -3.54 1.37
CA THR A 84 -8.62 -3.40 2.70
C THR A 84 -9.70 -3.35 3.77
N ALA A 85 -9.45 -4.01 4.91
CA ALA A 85 -10.18 -3.80 6.15
C ALA A 85 -9.40 -2.90 7.12
N VAL A 86 -8.26 -2.35 6.68
CA VAL A 86 -7.24 -1.59 7.40
C VAL A 86 -6.57 -2.37 8.53
N LEU A 87 -7.30 -3.18 9.30
CA LEU A 87 -6.80 -3.89 10.48
C LEU A 87 -5.91 -5.11 10.21
N GLN A 88 -5.84 -5.58 8.96
CA GLN A 88 -4.99 -6.70 8.55
C GLN A 88 -4.04 -6.32 7.40
N ALA A 89 -3.49 -5.10 7.42
CA ALA A 89 -2.65 -4.56 6.35
C ALA A 89 -1.51 -5.50 5.91
N THR A 90 -0.57 -5.86 6.79
CA THR A 90 0.55 -6.73 6.39
C THR A 90 0.11 -8.19 6.21
N CYS A 91 -0.65 -8.73 7.16
CA CYS A 91 -0.99 -10.14 7.18
C CYS A 91 -1.92 -10.55 6.03
N VAL A 92 -2.91 -9.71 5.68
CA VAL A 92 -3.93 -10.02 4.69
C VAL A 92 -3.77 -9.16 3.45
N ASP A 93 -3.78 -7.83 3.61
CA ASP A 93 -3.87 -6.92 2.46
C ASP A 93 -2.61 -6.99 1.57
N SER A 94 -1.40 -7.05 2.13
CA SER A 94 -0.16 -7.14 1.34
C SER A 94 0.39 -8.56 1.18
N THR A 95 -0.20 -9.57 1.84
CA THR A 95 0.32 -10.95 1.80
C THR A 95 -0.72 -11.93 1.27
N VAL A 96 -1.80 -12.21 2.01
CA VAL A 96 -2.78 -13.24 1.63
C VAL A 96 -3.53 -12.88 0.34
N ILE A 97 -3.97 -11.63 0.18
CA ILE A 97 -4.66 -11.18 -1.04
C ILE A 97 -3.74 -11.33 -2.26
N PRO A 98 -2.50 -10.78 -2.28
CA PRO A 98 -1.58 -10.98 -3.38
C PRO A 98 -1.24 -12.45 -3.66
N TYR A 99 -1.12 -13.26 -2.61
CA TYR A 99 -0.84 -14.69 -2.74
C TYR A 99 -1.98 -15.45 -3.42
N LEU A 100 -3.23 -15.21 -3.01
CA LEU A 100 -4.41 -15.92 -3.50
C LEU A 100 -4.88 -15.40 -4.86
N GLU A 101 -4.97 -14.08 -5.01
CA GLU A 101 -5.56 -13.44 -6.19
C GLU A 101 -4.53 -13.16 -7.29
N LYS A 102 -3.24 -13.42 -7.02
CA LYS A 102 -2.13 -13.24 -7.97
C LYS A 102 -2.10 -11.83 -8.60
N ARG A 103 -2.37 -10.81 -7.78
CA ARG A 103 -2.35 -9.39 -8.18
C ARG A 103 -1.77 -8.51 -7.07
N LEU A 104 -1.40 -7.29 -7.42
CA LEU A 104 -1.03 -6.28 -6.42
C LEU A 104 -2.22 -5.91 -5.54
N ASN A 105 -1.97 -5.68 -4.25
CA ASN A 105 -2.90 -5.06 -3.31
C ASN A 105 -2.13 -4.16 -2.32
N PHE A 106 -2.77 -3.10 -1.84
CA PHE A 106 -2.09 -2.08 -1.02
C PHE A 106 -2.99 -1.53 0.10
N SER A 107 -2.37 -1.11 1.19
CA SER A 107 -3.04 -0.65 2.42
C SER A 107 -2.21 0.41 3.13
N PHE A 108 -2.82 1.17 4.04
CA PHE A 108 -2.16 2.27 4.75
C PHE A 108 -1.36 1.81 6.00
N GLY A 109 -1.19 0.51 6.20
CA GLY A 109 -0.65 -0.04 7.44
C GLY A 109 -1.71 -0.07 8.54
N CYS A 110 -1.77 -1.18 9.28
CA CYS A 110 -2.82 -1.38 10.27
C CYS A 110 -2.46 -0.80 11.63
N TYR A 111 -3.44 -0.68 12.52
CA TYR A 111 -3.21 -0.39 13.93
C TYR A 111 -2.11 -1.30 14.51
N GLY A 112 -2.19 -2.61 14.24
CA GLY A 112 -1.20 -3.57 14.70
C GLY A 112 0.19 -3.36 14.12
N CYS A 113 0.33 -3.00 12.83
CA CYS A 113 1.63 -2.66 12.23
C CYS A 113 2.24 -1.48 12.99
N ARG A 114 1.48 -0.40 13.16
CA ARG A 114 1.95 0.84 13.78
C ARG A 114 2.24 0.71 15.28
N ASP A 115 1.55 -0.20 15.96
CA ASP A 115 1.79 -0.50 17.37
C ASP A 115 2.99 -1.45 17.57
N ALA A 116 3.21 -2.38 16.64
CA ALA A 116 4.19 -3.45 16.78
C ALA A 116 5.52 -3.21 16.03
N THR A 117 5.62 -2.18 15.18
CA THR A 117 6.81 -1.88 14.37
C THR A 117 7.20 -0.41 14.45
N ASP A 118 8.28 -0.04 13.78
CA ASP A 118 8.77 1.32 13.60
C ASP A 118 8.11 2.08 12.43
N MET A 119 6.98 1.58 11.90
CA MET A 119 6.25 2.20 10.78
C MET A 119 5.82 3.64 11.08
N GLY A 120 6.36 4.58 10.32
CA GLY A 120 6.12 6.01 10.43
C GLY A 120 4.76 6.47 9.86
N PRO A 121 4.29 7.67 10.24
CA PRO A 121 2.98 8.20 9.82
C PRO A 121 2.88 8.49 8.30
N GLY A 122 4.02 8.65 7.63
CA GLY A 122 4.10 8.86 6.17
C GLY A 122 4.28 7.56 5.37
N GLU A 123 4.30 6.41 6.03
CA GLU A 123 4.56 5.11 5.42
C GLU A 123 3.28 4.29 5.27
N ALA A 124 3.29 3.44 4.25
CA ALA A 124 2.22 2.52 3.93
C ALA A 124 2.83 1.19 3.44
N ILE A 125 1.98 0.26 3.00
CA ILE A 125 2.44 -1.07 2.60
C ILE A 125 1.69 -1.57 1.36
N LEU A 126 2.39 -2.27 0.50
CA LEU A 126 1.80 -3.01 -0.61
C LEU A 126 2.46 -4.38 -0.74
N GLY A 127 1.79 -5.28 -1.46
CA GLY A 127 2.40 -6.52 -1.88
C GLY A 127 1.86 -7.00 -3.22
N PHE A 128 2.67 -7.79 -3.91
CA PHE A 128 2.40 -8.29 -5.25
C PHE A 128 3.16 -9.60 -5.51
N PRO A 129 2.69 -10.43 -6.46
CA PRO A 129 3.40 -11.65 -6.85
C PRO A 129 4.79 -11.33 -7.43
N VAL A 130 5.79 -12.15 -7.14
CA VAL A 130 7.17 -11.93 -7.64
C VAL A 130 7.23 -11.82 -9.17
N SER A 131 6.30 -12.48 -9.88
CA SER A 131 6.23 -12.47 -11.34
C SER A 131 6.00 -11.07 -11.91
N CYS A 132 5.46 -10.14 -11.12
CA CYS A 132 5.27 -8.74 -11.53
C CYS A 132 6.53 -7.88 -11.34
N LEU A 133 7.53 -8.36 -10.57
CA LEU A 133 8.70 -7.58 -10.21
C LEU A 133 9.52 -7.10 -11.43
N PRO A 134 9.82 -7.93 -12.45
CA PRO A 134 10.62 -7.48 -13.59
C PRO A 134 9.97 -6.31 -14.34
N ASP A 135 8.67 -6.41 -14.64
CA ASP A 135 7.94 -5.38 -15.38
C ASP A 135 7.80 -4.08 -14.56
N ILE A 136 7.62 -4.21 -13.24
CA ILE A 136 7.60 -3.06 -12.32
C ILE A 136 8.97 -2.35 -12.36
N VAL A 137 10.07 -3.10 -12.22
CA VAL A 137 11.42 -2.53 -12.22
C VAL A 137 11.73 -1.85 -13.55
N GLU A 138 11.45 -2.50 -14.67
CA GLU A 138 11.65 -1.94 -16.02
C GLU A 138 10.89 -0.61 -16.16
N HIS A 139 9.63 -0.55 -15.72
CA HIS A 139 8.86 0.68 -15.85
C HIS A 139 9.28 1.76 -14.85
N LEU A 140 9.75 1.41 -13.65
CA LEU A 140 10.35 2.37 -12.73
C LEU A 140 11.60 3.03 -13.33
N GLU A 141 12.45 2.26 -14.01
CA GLU A 141 13.60 2.81 -14.75
C GLU A 141 13.16 3.74 -15.88
N TYR A 142 12.09 3.40 -16.60
CA TYR A 142 11.49 4.29 -17.60
C TYR A 142 10.97 5.60 -16.97
N LEU A 143 10.21 5.53 -15.87
CA LEU A 143 9.69 6.69 -15.16
C LEU A 143 10.82 7.60 -14.64
N ASN A 144 11.92 7.01 -14.17
CA ASN A 144 13.09 7.72 -13.68
C ASN A 144 13.76 8.62 -14.74
N LYS A 145 13.58 8.30 -16.03
CA LYS A 145 14.12 9.13 -17.13
C LYS A 145 13.44 10.50 -17.23
N LYS A 146 12.20 10.64 -16.75
CA LYS A 146 11.42 11.88 -16.94
C LYS A 146 10.37 12.15 -15.86
N ALA A 147 9.37 11.28 -15.73
CA ALA A 147 8.17 11.57 -14.94
C ALA A 147 8.48 11.75 -13.45
N LEU A 148 9.31 10.87 -12.90
CA LEU A 148 9.69 10.90 -11.49
C LEU A 148 10.49 12.16 -11.12
N PRO A 149 11.62 12.50 -11.79
CA PRO A 149 12.33 13.74 -11.47
C PRO A 149 11.49 15.00 -11.76
N HIS A 150 10.66 14.98 -12.81
CA HIS A 150 9.77 16.10 -13.12
C HIS A 150 8.72 16.35 -12.02
N SER A 151 8.08 15.28 -11.52
CA SER A 151 7.10 15.36 -10.42
C SER A 151 7.75 15.90 -9.14
N ARG A 152 8.93 15.40 -8.79
CA ARG A 152 9.71 15.87 -7.64
C ARG A 152 10.19 17.31 -7.79
N GLY A 153 10.36 17.80 -9.03
CA GLY A 153 10.69 19.19 -9.34
C GLY A 153 9.55 20.20 -9.10
N LYS A 154 8.32 19.73 -8.84
CA LYS A 154 7.15 20.58 -8.46
C LYS A 154 6.88 21.76 -9.42
N HIS A 155 7.18 21.62 -10.71
CA HIS A 155 7.03 22.70 -11.69
C HIS A 155 5.60 23.24 -11.78
N ALA A 156 4.58 22.36 -11.77
CA ALA A 156 3.17 22.76 -11.80
C ALA A 156 2.78 23.58 -10.56
N PHE A 157 3.19 23.13 -9.37
CA PHE A 157 2.95 23.86 -8.12
C PHE A 157 3.65 25.23 -8.12
N ALA A 158 4.89 25.30 -8.61
CA ALA A 158 5.62 26.56 -8.74
C ALA A 158 4.95 27.54 -9.73
N ALA A 159 4.36 27.04 -10.81
CA ALA A 159 3.59 27.87 -11.76
C ALA A 159 2.34 28.44 -11.10
N GLN A 160 1.53 27.59 -10.45
CA GLN A 160 0.30 28.01 -9.75
C GLN A 160 0.56 29.02 -8.64
N LYS A 161 1.67 28.86 -7.91
CA LYS A 161 2.05 29.80 -6.85
C LYS A 161 2.35 31.20 -7.42
N LYS A 162 3.05 31.28 -8.56
CA LYS A 162 3.34 32.56 -9.23
C LYS A 162 2.07 33.24 -9.76
N GLU A 163 1.14 32.46 -10.30
CA GLU A 163 -0.15 32.97 -10.76
C GLU A 163 -0.95 33.59 -9.59
N HIS A 164 -1.05 32.89 -8.46
CA HIS A 164 -1.72 33.40 -7.26
C HIS A 164 -1.05 34.66 -6.68
N GLU A 165 0.29 34.69 -6.61
CA GLU A 165 1.04 35.86 -6.14
C GLU A 165 0.86 37.06 -7.09
N GLY A 166 0.78 36.82 -8.41
CA GLY A 166 0.49 37.85 -9.41
C GLY A 166 -0.93 38.41 -9.34
N GLU A 167 -1.93 37.56 -9.12
CA GLU A 167 -3.32 37.97 -8.92
C GLU A 167 -3.52 38.78 -7.62
N GLN A 168 -2.85 38.38 -6.53
CA GLN A 168 -2.85 39.14 -5.27
C GLN A 168 -2.16 40.49 -5.39
N ALA A 169 -1.03 40.57 -6.11
CA ALA A 169 -0.34 41.83 -6.37
C ALA A 169 -1.21 42.78 -7.23
N SER A 170 -1.88 42.26 -8.27
CA SER A 170 -2.77 43.04 -9.14
C SER A 170 -3.99 43.58 -8.40
N THR A 171 -4.62 42.79 -7.53
CA THR A 171 -5.81 43.19 -6.77
C THR A 171 -5.49 44.22 -5.68
N CYS A 172 -4.29 44.17 -5.09
CA CYS A 172 -3.86 45.14 -4.08
C CYS A 172 -3.43 46.49 -4.69
N SER A 173 -3.04 46.53 -5.97
CA SER A 173 -2.69 47.77 -6.70
C SER A 173 -3.91 48.51 -7.30
N SER A 174 -5.10 47.92 -7.24
CA SER A 174 -6.36 48.50 -7.74
C SER A 174 -7.26 49.12 -6.66
N LEU A 175 -6.76 49.25 -5.42
CA LEU A 175 -7.38 49.96 -4.30
C LEU A 175 -6.61 51.25 -4.00
#